data_AF-A0A7J5XK75-F1
#
_entry.id   AF-A0A7J5XK75-F1
#
_cell.length_a   1.000
_cell.length_b   1.000
_cell.length_c   1.000
_cell.angle_alpha   90.00
_cell.angle_beta   90.00
_cell.angle_gamma   90.00
#
_symmetry.space_group_name_H-M   'P 1'
#
loop_
_entity.id
_entity.type
_entity.pdbx_description
1 polymer ?
#
loop_
_entity_poly.entity_id
_entity_poly.type
_entity_poly.pdbx_seq_one_letter_code
_entity_poly.pdbx_strand_id
1 'polypeptide(L)'
;MQLILPDAMKVFPVYMNSLMKSAPLVGSTELSTDDRAHQRLSIMAMGVEDTQLLLYPRLTPLHNLDMGSEALPAPVRCSEERLSESGMFLLENGQSMFLWLGQASPPDIVQSLFNSALPELDNPLSAKIVRQKDKPEMLFRQFLVEDKSLHGGASYMDFLCYVHREIRLLLT
;
A
#
# COMPACT_ATOMS: atom_id res chain seq x y z
N MET A 1 -29.83 -3.03 2.66
CA MET A 1 -29.83 -1.69 2.01
C MET A 1 -28.44 -1.47 1.45
N GLN A 2 -28.35 -1.07 0.19
CA GLN A 2 -27.10 -0.94 -0.56
C GLN A 2 -26.60 0.51 -0.49
N LEU A 3 -25.27 0.70 -0.36
CA LEU A 3 -24.65 2.00 -0.59
C LEU A 3 -24.61 2.24 -2.11
N ILE A 4 -25.34 3.25 -2.58
CA ILE A 4 -25.42 3.60 -4.00
C ILE A 4 -24.45 4.75 -4.26
N LEU A 5 -23.52 4.53 -5.19
CA LEU A 5 -22.55 5.54 -5.62
C LEU A 5 -22.68 5.74 -7.14
N PRO A 6 -22.57 6.98 -7.66
CA PRO A 6 -22.41 7.23 -9.09
C PRO A 6 -21.17 6.51 -9.64
N ASP A 7 -21.18 6.13 -10.92
CA ASP A 7 -20.08 5.40 -11.54
C ASP A 7 -18.74 6.12 -11.43
N ALA A 8 -18.73 7.45 -11.61
CA ALA A 8 -17.54 8.29 -11.47
C ALA A 8 -16.95 8.33 -10.05
N MET A 9 -17.69 7.88 -9.02
CA MET A 9 -17.30 7.96 -7.61
C MET A 9 -17.10 6.59 -6.96
N LYS A 10 -17.12 5.49 -7.72
CA LYS A 10 -16.98 4.14 -7.16
C LYS A 10 -15.71 3.93 -6.33
N VAL A 11 -14.61 4.57 -6.74
CA VAL A 11 -13.30 4.51 -6.07
C VAL A 11 -13.08 5.66 -5.09
N PHE A 12 -13.95 6.67 -5.07
CA PHE A 12 -13.79 7.83 -4.19
C PHE A 12 -13.67 7.46 -2.71
N PRO A 13 -14.49 6.53 -2.15
CA PRO A 13 -14.36 6.19 -0.73
C PRO A 13 -13.02 5.55 -0.36
N VAL A 14 -12.39 4.77 -1.25
CA VAL A 14 -11.09 4.15 -0.95
C VAL A 14 -9.97 5.19 -0.97
N TYR A 15 -10.00 6.14 -1.90
CA TYR A 15 -9.05 7.26 -1.91
C TYR A 15 -9.21 8.16 -0.68
N MET A 16 -10.45 8.48 -0.30
CA MET A 16 -10.71 9.28 0.90
C MET A 16 -10.25 8.57 2.17
N ASN A 17 -10.53 7.27 2.31
CA ASN A 17 -10.03 6.49 3.44
C ASN A 17 -8.50 6.53 3.51
N SER A 18 -7.83 6.37 2.37
CA SER A 18 -6.37 6.39 2.29
C SER A 18 -5.79 7.77 2.62
N LEU A 19 -6.43 8.85 2.14
CA LEU A 19 -6.09 10.22 2.49
C LEU A 19 -6.21 10.46 4.00
N MET A 20 -7.27 9.99 4.65
CA MET A 20 -7.47 10.13 6.09
C MET A 20 -6.42 9.38 6.93
N LYS A 21 -5.71 8.40 6.34
CA LYS A 21 -4.59 7.67 6.97
C LYS A 21 -3.24 8.37 6.78
N SER A 22 -3.15 9.39 5.93
CA SER A 22 -1.91 10.11 5.69
C SER A 22 -1.42 10.82 6.96
N ALA A 23 -0.10 11.00 7.10
CA ALA A 23 0.52 11.63 8.25
C ALA A 23 -0.09 13.00 8.59
N PRO A 24 -0.43 13.90 7.65
CA PRO A 24 -1.06 15.18 7.99
C PRO A 24 -2.44 15.06 8.68
N LEU A 25 -3.20 14.00 8.41
CA LEU A 25 -4.60 13.88 8.86
C LEU A 25 -4.80 12.83 9.95
N VAL A 26 -3.91 11.85 10.06
CA VAL A 26 -4.00 10.82 11.09
C VAL A 26 -3.71 11.40 12.47
N GLY A 27 -4.55 11.09 13.46
CA GLY A 27 -4.42 11.57 14.84
C GLY A 27 -3.33 10.90 15.69
N SER A 28 -2.31 10.30 15.07
CA SER A 28 -1.26 9.53 15.79
C SER A 28 -0.26 10.41 16.55
N THR A 29 0.10 10.03 17.77
CA THR A 29 1.19 10.69 18.51
C THR A 29 2.59 10.19 18.13
N GLU A 30 2.67 9.09 17.38
CA GLU A 30 3.95 8.45 16.99
C GLU A 30 4.67 9.17 15.84
N LEU A 31 3.96 10.02 15.09
CA LEU A 31 4.49 10.71 13.92
C LEU A 31 4.99 12.10 14.30
N SER A 32 6.24 12.41 13.94
CA SER A 32 6.86 13.70 14.24
C SER A 32 6.17 14.86 13.50
N THR A 33 6.25 16.06 14.06
CA THR A 33 5.73 17.28 13.42
C THR A 33 6.41 17.53 12.07
N ASP A 34 7.70 17.22 11.97
CA ASP A 34 8.47 17.41 10.75
C ASP A 34 8.03 16.45 9.64
N ASP A 35 7.80 15.17 9.95
CA ASP A 35 7.28 14.19 8.98
C ASP A 35 5.90 14.61 8.44
N ARG A 36 5.03 15.11 9.33
CA ARG A 36 3.71 15.63 8.98
C ARG A 36 3.81 16.86 8.08
N ALA A 37 4.67 17.81 8.42
CA ALA A 37 4.88 19.02 7.64
C ALA A 37 5.48 18.68 6.26
N HIS A 38 6.46 17.79 6.22
CA HIS A 38 7.08 17.31 5.00
C HIS A 38 6.06 16.64 4.07
N GLN A 39 5.30 15.66 4.56
CA GLN A 39 4.31 14.99 3.72
C GLN A 39 3.21 15.94 3.25
N ARG A 40 2.77 16.89 4.09
CA ARG A 40 1.81 17.92 3.70
C ARG A 40 2.33 18.77 2.55
N LEU A 41 3.55 19.27 2.65
CA LEU A 41 4.16 20.09 1.59
C LEU A 41 4.35 19.30 0.30
N SER A 42 4.80 18.05 0.40
CA SER A 42 4.96 17.14 -0.74
C SER A 42 3.63 16.91 -1.46
N ILE A 43 2.54 16.61 -0.75
CA ILE A 43 1.20 16.41 -1.34
C ILE A 43 0.69 17.68 -2.03
N MET A 44 0.90 18.85 -1.41
CA MET A 44 0.44 20.13 -1.98
C MET A 44 1.15 20.53 -3.27
N ALA A 45 2.31 19.93 -3.56
CA ALA A 45 3.08 20.19 -4.77
C ALA A 45 2.84 19.16 -5.89
N MET A 46 2.09 18.08 -5.63
CA MET A 46 1.91 16.98 -6.58
C MET A 46 0.84 17.25 -7.63
N GLY A 47 1.03 16.68 -8.82
CA GLY A 47 -0.02 16.55 -9.83
C GLY A 47 -1.00 15.42 -9.50
N VAL A 48 -2.10 15.35 -10.25
CA VAL A 48 -3.16 14.36 -10.02
C VAL A 48 -2.64 12.92 -10.06
N GLU A 49 -1.77 12.60 -11.02
CA GLU A 49 -1.21 11.25 -11.19
C GLU A 49 -0.34 10.85 -9.99
N ASP A 50 0.55 11.73 -9.55
CA ASP A 50 1.44 11.49 -8.41
C ASP A 50 0.64 11.33 -7.11
N THR A 51 -0.34 12.21 -6.87
CA THR A 51 -1.21 12.10 -5.70
C THR A 51 -2.04 10.81 -5.74
N GLN A 52 -2.52 10.40 -6.91
CA GLN A 52 -3.27 9.16 -7.06
C GLN A 52 -2.42 7.94 -6.69
N LEU A 53 -1.18 7.88 -7.17
CA LEU A 53 -0.24 6.79 -6.88
C LEU A 53 0.21 6.82 -5.41
N LEU A 54 0.36 8.00 -4.81
CA LEU A 54 0.67 8.15 -3.39
C LEU A 54 -0.46 7.62 -2.49
N LEU A 55 -1.71 7.96 -2.80
CA LEU A 55 -2.88 7.59 -2.00
C LEU A 55 -3.30 6.12 -2.19
N TYR A 56 -3.11 5.58 -3.39
CA TYR A 56 -3.36 4.17 -3.66
C TYR A 56 -2.15 3.58 -4.40
N PRO A 57 -1.17 3.05 -3.65
CA PRO A 57 0.03 2.44 -4.21
C PRO A 57 -0.28 1.36 -5.24
N ARG A 58 0.69 1.03 -6.09
CA ARG A 58 0.59 -0.14 -6.98
C ARG A 58 1.23 -1.32 -6.29
N LEU A 59 0.49 -2.41 -6.12
CA LEU A 59 0.98 -3.70 -5.64
C LEU A 59 0.94 -4.72 -6.79
N THR A 60 2.10 -5.06 -7.35
CA THR A 60 2.20 -5.91 -8.54
C THR A 60 2.77 -7.28 -8.18
N PRO A 61 2.08 -8.39 -8.48
CA PRO A 61 2.62 -9.73 -8.25
C PRO A 61 3.73 -10.03 -9.26
N LEU A 62 4.92 -10.37 -8.79
CA LEU A 62 6.06 -10.72 -9.65
C LEU A 62 6.21 -12.23 -9.87
N HIS A 63 5.59 -13.05 -9.02
CA HIS A 63 5.65 -14.51 -9.12
C HIS A 63 4.87 -15.10 -10.30
N ASN A 64 4.11 -14.27 -11.03
CA ASN A 64 3.36 -14.64 -12.23
C ASN A 64 3.95 -14.00 -13.51
N LEU A 65 5.21 -13.56 -13.47
CA LEU A 65 5.87 -13.00 -14.64
C LEU A 65 6.13 -14.09 -15.68
N ASP A 66 5.52 -13.94 -16.84
CA ASP A 66 5.87 -14.73 -18.02
C ASP A 66 7.14 -14.13 -18.64
N MET A 67 8.27 -14.83 -18.50
CA MET A 67 9.58 -14.40 -19.01
C MET A 67 9.60 -14.21 -20.53
N GLY A 68 8.59 -14.69 -21.26
CA GLY A 68 8.41 -14.48 -22.69
C GLY A 68 7.57 -13.26 -23.08
N SER A 69 6.99 -12.55 -22.11
CA SER A 69 6.10 -11.41 -22.33
C SER A 69 6.70 -10.12 -21.77
N GLU A 70 6.74 -9.06 -22.58
CA GLU A 70 7.12 -7.72 -22.11
C GLU A 70 6.03 -7.04 -21.25
N ALA A 71 4.84 -7.65 -21.14
CA ALA A 71 3.72 -7.07 -20.40
C ALA A 71 3.89 -7.27 -18.88
N LEU A 72 3.85 -6.17 -18.13
CA LEU A 72 3.84 -6.20 -16.67
C LEU A 72 2.50 -6.80 -16.16
N PRO A 73 2.52 -7.61 -15.08
CA PRO A 73 1.32 -8.15 -14.46
C PRO A 73 0.40 -7.03 -13.97
N ALA A 74 -0.91 -7.26 -14.03
CA ALA A 74 -1.88 -6.30 -13.52
C ALA A 74 -1.72 -6.12 -12.00
N PRO A 75 -1.70 -4.88 -11.48
CA PRO A 75 -1.67 -4.63 -10.04
C PRO A 75 -2.89 -5.24 -9.33
N VAL A 76 -2.68 -5.70 -8.11
CA VAL A 76 -3.71 -6.22 -7.20
C VAL A 76 -4.06 -5.18 -6.14
N ARG A 77 -5.16 -5.41 -5.41
CA ARG A 77 -5.61 -4.54 -4.31
C ARG A 77 -4.54 -4.44 -3.22
N CYS A 78 -4.38 -3.24 -2.65
CA CYS A 78 -3.44 -2.97 -1.56
C CYS A 78 -3.97 -3.45 -0.19
N SER A 79 -4.06 -4.78 -0.04
CA SER A 79 -4.45 -5.44 1.20
C SER A 79 -3.56 -6.68 1.43
N GLU A 80 -3.28 -6.99 2.70
CA GLU A 80 -2.54 -8.18 3.10
C GLU A 80 -3.25 -9.47 2.68
N GLU A 81 -4.58 -9.44 2.51
CA GLU A 81 -5.37 -10.56 1.97
C GLU A 81 -4.95 -10.97 0.55
N ARG A 82 -4.25 -10.10 -0.18
CA ARG A 82 -3.72 -10.37 -1.53
C ARG A 82 -2.30 -10.92 -1.53
N LEU A 83 -1.63 -10.96 -0.38
CA LEU A 83 -0.27 -11.47 -0.27
C LEU A 83 -0.28 -12.99 -0.04
N SER A 84 0.34 -13.73 -0.96
CA SER A 84 0.56 -15.17 -0.80
C SER A 84 1.88 -15.44 -0.09
N GLU A 85 1.92 -16.41 0.84
CA GLU A 85 3.17 -16.82 1.50
C GLU A 85 4.21 -17.39 0.53
N SER A 86 3.79 -17.91 -0.63
CA SER A 86 4.68 -18.38 -1.70
C SER A 86 4.96 -17.33 -2.78
N GLY A 87 4.37 -16.14 -2.63
CA GLY A 87 4.41 -15.09 -3.64
C GLY A 87 5.52 -14.07 -3.41
N MET A 88 5.81 -13.34 -4.48
CA MET A 88 6.66 -12.15 -4.49
C MET A 88 5.90 -10.99 -5.10
N PHE A 89 6.03 -9.80 -4.51
CA PHE A 89 5.26 -8.62 -4.89
C PHE A 89 6.13 -7.36 -4.88
N LEU A 90 5.89 -6.48 -5.86
CA LEU A 90 6.47 -5.15 -5.91
C LEU A 90 5.41 -4.15 -5.47
N LEU A 91 5.70 -3.33 -4.46
CA LEU A 91 4.87 -2.21 -4.06
C LEU A 91 5.57 -0.90 -4.39
N GLU A 92 4.87 0.06 -5.00
CA GLU A 92 5.39 1.42 -5.20
C GLU A 92 4.32 2.49 -5.02
N ASN A 93 4.72 3.67 -4.58
CA ASN A 93 3.83 4.81 -4.34
C ASN A 93 4.35 6.13 -4.95
N GLY A 94 5.30 6.05 -5.89
CA GLY A 94 5.96 7.21 -6.49
C GLY A 94 7.10 7.82 -5.67
N GLN A 95 7.23 7.48 -4.39
CA GLN A 95 8.32 7.95 -3.52
C GLN A 95 9.21 6.80 -3.06
N SER A 96 8.59 5.68 -2.73
CA SER A 96 9.20 4.46 -2.24
C SER A 96 8.78 3.28 -3.10
N MET A 97 9.65 2.28 -3.12
CA MET A 97 9.45 1.01 -3.79
C MET A 97 9.87 -0.09 -2.82
N PHE A 98 9.09 -1.16 -2.71
CA PHE A 98 9.35 -2.29 -1.83
C PHE A 98 9.21 -3.59 -2.62
N LEU A 99 10.14 -4.51 -2.41
CA LEU A 99 10.05 -5.87 -2.90
C LEU A 99 9.73 -6.78 -1.73
N TRP A 100 8.49 -7.26 -1.67
CA TRP A 100 8.02 -8.17 -0.63
C TRP A 100 8.18 -9.63 -1.06
N LEU A 101 8.70 -10.46 -0.16
CA LEU A 101 8.95 -11.88 -0.34
C LEU A 101 8.19 -12.67 0.73
N GLY A 102 7.29 -13.55 0.29
CA GLY A 102 6.58 -14.46 1.18
C GLY A 102 7.54 -15.46 1.84
N GLN A 103 7.20 -15.94 3.03
CA GLN A 103 8.06 -16.84 3.80
C GLN A 103 8.34 -18.17 3.07
N ALA A 104 7.40 -18.64 2.26
CA ALA A 104 7.49 -19.83 1.43
C ALA A 104 7.83 -19.51 -0.03
N SER A 105 8.46 -18.35 -0.31
CA SER A 105 8.91 -18.01 -1.66
C SER A 105 9.89 -19.06 -2.18
N PRO A 106 9.73 -19.57 -3.41
CA PRO A 106 10.61 -20.58 -3.97
C PRO A 106 12.09 -20.14 -3.95
N PRO A 107 13.01 -20.97 -3.44
CA PRO A 107 14.42 -20.60 -3.34
C PRO A 107 15.04 -20.31 -4.71
N ASP A 108 14.57 -20.96 -5.77
CA ASP A 108 15.05 -20.74 -7.14
C ASP A 108 14.80 -19.29 -7.62
N ILE A 109 13.64 -18.72 -7.29
CA ILE A 109 13.30 -17.34 -7.63
C ILE A 109 14.20 -16.39 -6.86
N VAL A 110 14.36 -16.61 -5.54
CA VAL A 110 15.24 -15.79 -4.69
C VAL A 110 16.70 -15.87 -5.17
N GLN A 111 17.18 -17.07 -5.50
CA GLN A 111 18.54 -17.27 -6.00
C GLN A 111 18.74 -16.65 -7.38
N SER A 112 17.76 -16.74 -8.29
CA SER A 112 17.85 -16.13 -9.61
C SER A 112 17.87 -14.60 -9.58
N LEU A 113 17.15 -13.98 -8.63
CA LEU A 113 17.07 -12.53 -8.50
C LEU A 113 18.23 -11.93 -7.70
N PHE A 114 18.71 -12.65 -6.69
CA PHE A 114 19.70 -12.13 -5.73
C PHE A 114 21.06 -12.84 -5.80
N ASN A 115 21.23 -13.79 -6.71
CA ASN A 115 22.48 -14.52 -6.95
C ASN A 115 23.07 -15.14 -5.67
N SER A 116 22.26 -15.99 -5.02
CA SER A 116 22.54 -16.84 -3.82
C SER A 116 22.36 -16.25 -2.42
N ALA A 117 22.41 -14.92 -2.24
CA ALA A 117 22.09 -14.29 -0.96
C ALA A 117 21.38 -12.96 -1.21
N LEU A 118 20.36 -12.65 -0.40
CA LEU A 118 19.83 -11.28 -0.36
C LEU A 118 21.02 -10.37 -0.06
N PRO A 119 21.33 -9.41 -0.95
CA PRO A 119 22.51 -8.61 -0.73
C PRO A 119 22.23 -7.79 0.54
N GLU A 120 23.04 -7.99 1.58
CA GLU A 120 23.15 -7.05 2.70
C GLU A 120 23.74 -5.77 2.12
N LEU A 121 22.93 -5.06 1.36
CA LEU A 121 23.27 -3.75 0.85
C LEU A 121 23.21 -2.84 2.08
N ASP A 122 24.35 -2.48 2.65
CA ASP A 122 24.42 -1.42 3.67
C ASP A 122 24.19 -0.05 3.00
N ASN A 123 23.01 0.09 2.40
CA ASN A 123 22.55 1.27 1.70
C ASN A 123 21.02 1.41 1.84
N PRO A 124 20.46 2.60 1.59
CA PRO A 124 19.03 2.87 1.76
C PRO A 124 18.09 2.00 0.90
N LEU A 125 18.63 1.21 -0.04
CA LEU A 125 17.88 0.31 -0.90
C LEU A 125 17.70 -1.10 -0.28
N SER A 126 18.48 -1.52 0.73
CA SER A 126 18.22 -2.82 1.41
C SER A 126 16.94 -2.81 2.25
N ALA A 127 16.61 -1.66 2.86
CA ALA A 127 15.37 -1.46 3.61
C ALA A 127 14.11 -1.65 2.74
N LYS A 128 14.28 -1.73 1.42
CA LYS A 128 13.22 -1.94 0.44
C LYS A 128 12.96 -3.41 0.11
N ILE A 129 13.83 -4.34 0.50
CA ILE A 129 13.55 -5.78 0.41
C ILE A 129 12.93 -6.24 1.74
N VAL A 130 11.74 -6.80 1.67
CA VAL A 130 10.90 -7.10 2.83
C VAL A 130 10.57 -8.59 2.82
N ARG A 131 11.05 -9.33 3.82
CA ARG A 131 10.61 -10.73 4.02
C ARG A 131 9.45 -10.78 4.98
N GLN A 132 8.52 -11.68 4.71
CA GLN A 132 7.41 -11.96 5.61
C GLN A 132 7.94 -12.43 6.99
N LYS A 133 7.37 -11.86 8.06
CA LYS A 133 7.71 -12.01 9.48
C LYS A 133 9.02 -11.34 9.91
N ASP A 134 9.71 -10.60 9.03
CA ASP A 134 10.87 -9.80 9.41
C ASP A 134 10.46 -8.38 9.85
N LYS A 135 11.35 -7.71 10.59
CA LYS A 135 11.15 -6.34 11.12
C LYS A 135 10.66 -5.30 10.09
N PRO A 136 11.20 -5.21 8.85
CA PRO A 136 10.78 -4.18 7.89
C PRO A 136 9.37 -4.41 7.33
N GLU A 137 8.74 -5.59 7.54
CA GLU A 137 7.37 -5.84 7.08
C GLU A 137 6.37 -4.89 7.74
N MET A 138 6.63 -4.50 8.99
CA MET A 138 5.79 -3.54 9.69
C MET A 138 5.69 -2.20 8.94
N LEU A 139 6.81 -1.70 8.39
CA LEU A 139 6.81 -0.48 7.59
C LEU A 139 6.06 -0.69 6.26
N PHE A 140 6.30 -1.82 5.60
CA PHE A 140 5.62 -2.19 4.35
C PHE A 140 4.09 -2.25 4.50
N ARG A 141 3.57 -2.77 5.62
CA ARG A 141 2.11 -2.85 5.87
C ARG A 141 1.43 -1.48 5.91
N GLN A 142 2.15 -0.38 6.16
CA GLN A 142 1.58 0.97 6.11
C GLN A 142 1.09 1.36 4.72
N PHE A 143 1.61 0.71 3.67
CA PHE A 143 1.24 0.96 2.28
C PHE A 143 0.10 0.04 1.78
N LEU A 144 -0.37 -0.91 2.61
CA LEU A 144 -1.56 -1.71 2.34
C LEU A 144 -2.81 -0.93 2.76
N VAL A 145 -3.11 0.13 1.99
CA VAL A 145 -4.05 1.19 2.38
C VAL A 145 -5.50 0.74 2.58
N GLU A 146 -5.87 -0.47 2.16
CA GLU A 146 -7.20 -1.01 2.41
C GLU A 146 -7.34 -1.63 3.81
N ASP A 147 -6.24 -1.96 4.48
CA ASP A 147 -6.22 -2.59 5.80
C ASP A 147 -6.22 -1.54 6.92
N LYS A 148 -6.29 -1.99 8.17
CA LYS A 148 -6.14 -1.09 9.33
C LYS A 148 -4.70 -0.57 9.41
N SER A 149 -4.55 0.74 9.58
CA SER A 149 -3.23 1.38 9.64
C SER A 149 -2.61 1.26 11.04
N LEU A 150 -1.29 1.11 11.09
CA LEU A 150 -0.51 1.04 12.34
C LEU A 150 -0.64 2.30 13.19
N HIS A 151 -0.70 3.47 12.56
CA HIS A 151 -0.83 4.76 13.22
C HIS A 151 -2.29 5.14 13.51
N GLY A 152 -3.22 4.19 13.38
CA GLY A 152 -4.64 4.43 13.41
C GLY A 152 -5.23 4.72 12.03
N GLY A 153 -6.55 4.54 11.92
CA GLY A 153 -7.29 4.61 10.67
C GLY A 153 -8.03 3.31 10.37
N ALA A 154 -9.26 3.47 9.88
CA ALA A 154 -10.19 2.38 9.62
C ALA A 154 -9.76 1.53 8.40
N SER A 155 -10.11 0.24 8.36
CA SER A 155 -10.04 -0.50 7.09
C SER A 155 -10.98 0.12 6.07
N TYR A 156 -10.81 -0.21 4.78
CA TYR A 156 -11.72 0.25 3.73
C TYR A 156 -13.17 -0.19 4.02
N MET A 157 -13.36 -1.42 4.51
CA MET A 157 -14.69 -1.94 4.86
C MET A 157 -15.30 -1.19 6.05
N ASP A 158 -14.52 -0.90 7.09
CA ASP A 158 -14.97 -0.11 8.23
C ASP A 158 -15.39 1.31 7.79
N PHE A 159 -14.61 1.93 6.90
CA PHE A 159 -14.89 3.26 6.37
C PHE A 159 -16.16 3.30 5.53
N LEU A 160 -16.39 2.30 4.66
CA LEU A 160 -17.63 2.18 3.91
C LEU A 160 -18.86 2.05 4.82
N CYS A 161 -18.76 1.23 5.86
CA CYS A 161 -19.81 1.07 6.86
C CYS A 161 -20.10 2.41 7.58
N TYR A 162 -19.04 3.15 7.93
CA TYR A 162 -19.15 4.49 8.52
C TYR A 162 -19.88 5.46 7.58
N VAL A 163 -19.39 5.64 6.35
CA VAL A 163 -19.98 6.56 5.36
C VAL A 163 -21.45 6.24 5.13
N HIS A 164 -21.79 4.96 4.97
CA HIS A 164 -23.17 4.54 4.78
C HIS A 164 -24.06 4.84 6.00
N ARG A 165 -23.55 4.73 7.22
CA ARG A 165 -24.28 5.14 8.43
C ARG A 165 -24.53 6.65 8.45
N GLU A 166 -23.51 7.46 8.18
CA GLU A 166 -23.65 8.92 8.18
C GLU A 166 -24.63 9.42 7.11
N ILE A 167 -24.60 8.84 5.90
CA ILE A 167 -25.57 9.16 4.84
C ILE A 167 -26.99 8.86 5.31
N ARG A 168 -27.22 7.74 6.02
CA ARG A 168 -28.55 7.42 6.53
C ARG A 168 -29.04 8.43 7.56
N LEU A 169 -28.17 8.89 8.45
CA LEU A 169 -28.54 9.90 9.45
C LEU A 169 -28.97 11.24 8.83
N LEU A 170 -28.43 11.59 7.66
CA LEU A 170 -28.84 12.80 6.93
C LEU A 170 -30.16 12.65 6.18
N LEU A 171 -30.60 11.41 5.93
CA LEU A 171 -31.84 11.09 5.21
C LEU A 171 -33.02 10.79 6.15
N THR A 172 -32.78 10.73 7.46
CA THR A 172 -33.76 10.51 8.52
C THR A 172 -33.90 11.74 9.38
#